data_AF-A0A0F9TLN4-F1
#
_entry.id   AF-A0A0F9TLN4-F1
#
_cell.length_a   1.000
_cell.length_b   1.000
_cell.length_c   1.000
_cell.angle_alpha   90.00
_cell.angle_beta   90.00
_cell.angle_gamma   90.00
#
_symmetry.space_group_name_H-M   'P 1'
#
loop_
_entity.id
_entity.type
_entity.pdbx_description
1 polymer ?
#
loop_
_entity_poly.entity_id
_entity_poly.type
_entity_poly.pdbx_seq_one_letter_code
_entity_poly.pdbx_strand_id
1 'polypeptide(L)' 'MDLKPLLVPAGSDTEVQLNDGGIFGADATFNFNKTTKTLTAQELEVTNDANVGATCTVKRLLAGGVTE' A
#
# COMPACT_ATOMS: atom_id res chain seq x y z
N MET A 1 -19.51 -0.38 -33.19
CA MET A 1 -19.45 -1.21 -31.97
C MET A 1 -18.80 -0.34 -30.92
N ASP A 2 -19.54 0.00 -29.87
CA ASP A 2 -19.04 0.87 -28.80
C ASP A 2 -18.03 0.09 -27.96
N LEU A 3 -16.76 0.18 -28.35
CA LEU A 3 -15.64 -0.44 -27.66
C LEU A 3 -15.35 0.40 -26.41
N LYS A 4 -16.18 0.25 -25.37
CA LYS A 4 -15.83 0.75 -24.04
C LYS A 4 -14.57 0.00 -23.63
N PRO A 5 -13.44 0.65 -23.32
CA PRO A 5 -12.27 -0.09 -22.85
C PRO A 5 -12.67 -0.79 -21.55
N LEU A 6 -12.66 -2.12 -21.56
CA LEU A 6 -12.92 -2.99 -20.39
C LEU A 6 -11.74 -2.97 -19.39
N LEU A 7 -11.05 -1.84 -19.25
CA LEU A 7 -10.03 -1.67 -18.22
C LEU A 7 -10.60 -0.79 -17.11
N VAL A 8 -11.44 -1.41 -16.28
CA VAL A 8 -11.72 -0.90 -14.95
C VAL A 8 -10.51 -1.24 -14.05
N PRO A 9 -10.04 -0.33 -13.18
CA PRO A 9 -9.09 -0.69 -12.14
C PRO A 9 -9.61 -1.90 -11.35
N ALA A 10 -8.72 -2.81 -10.95
CA ALA A 10 -9.10 -3.92 -10.09
C ALA A 10 -9.52 -3.39 -8.71
N GLY A 11 -10.49 -4.05 -8.06
CA GLY A 11 -10.85 -3.75 -6.68
C GLY A 11 -11.88 -2.63 -6.47
N SER A 12 -12.11 -2.32 -5.20
CA SER A 12 -12.98 -1.24 -4.72
C SER A 12 -12.27 0.12 -4.72
N ASP A 13 -13.03 1.22 -4.56
CA ASP A 13 -12.42 2.54 -4.37
C ASP A 13 -11.40 2.50 -3.22
N THR A 14 -10.28 3.20 -3.41
CA THR A 14 -9.09 3.23 -2.52
C THR A 14 -8.17 2.02 -2.55
N GLU A 15 -8.58 0.86 -3.08
CA GLU A 15 -7.68 -0.29 -3.20
C GLU A 15 -6.58 -0.01 -4.24
N VAL A 16 -5.32 -0.29 -3.88
CA VAL A 16 -4.16 0.05 -4.71
C VAL A 16 -3.93 -1.04 -5.77
N GLN A 17 -3.70 -0.62 -7.02
CA GLN A 17 -3.36 -1.54 -8.09
C GLN A 17 -2.00 -2.20 -7.85
N LEU A 18 -1.97 -3.52 -7.97
CA LEU A 18 -0.76 -4.32 -7.88
C LEU A 18 -0.65 -5.28 -9.08
N ASN A 19 0.53 -5.84 -9.28
CA ASN A 19 0.73 -6.91 -10.24
C ASN A 19 0.39 -8.25 -9.56
N ASP A 20 -0.71 -8.86 -9.96
CA ASP A 20 -1.17 -10.16 -9.47
C ASP A 20 -0.94 -11.21 -10.56
N GLY A 21 0.27 -11.79 -10.59
CA GLY A 21 0.58 -12.85 -11.56
C GLY A 21 0.62 -12.40 -13.04
N GLY A 22 0.97 -11.14 -13.31
CA GLY A 22 1.10 -10.58 -14.66
C GLY A 22 -0.11 -9.79 -15.14
N ILE A 23 -1.15 -9.66 -14.31
CA ILE A 23 -2.34 -8.83 -14.56
C ILE A 23 -2.51 -7.78 -13.45
N PHE A 24 -3.29 -6.73 -13.72
CA PHE A 24 -3.67 -5.78 -12.67
C PHE A 24 -4.63 -6.45 -11.68
N GLY A 25 -4.25 -6.45 -10.41
CA GLY A 25 -5.05 -6.90 -9.28
C GLY A 25 -5.13 -5.83 -8.19
N ALA A 26 -5.82 -6.17 -7.11
CA ALA A 26 -5.95 -5.35 -5.91
C ALA A 26 -6.16 -6.25 -4.69
N ASP A 27 -5.83 -5.77 -3.50
CA ASP A 27 -6.03 -6.47 -2.23
C ASP A 27 -6.77 -5.56 -1.24
N ALA A 28 -7.81 -6.09 -0.60
CA ALA A 28 -8.66 -5.33 0.32
C ALA A 28 -7.91 -4.82 1.57
N THR A 29 -6.72 -5.35 1.87
CA THR A 29 -5.87 -4.91 2.97
C THR A 29 -4.85 -3.84 2.57
N PHE A 30 -4.75 -3.49 1.27
CA PHE A 30 -3.81 -2.51 0.75
C PHE A 30 -4.52 -1.31 0.09
N ASN A 31 -4.66 -0.22 0.85
CA ASN A 31 -5.51 0.91 0.48
C ASN A 31 -4.80 2.26 0.57
N PHE A 32 -5.09 3.17 -0.36
CA PHE A 32 -4.68 4.57 -0.31
C PHE A 32 -5.89 5.51 -0.30
N ASN A 33 -6.05 6.29 0.77
CA ASN A 33 -7.07 7.32 0.85
C ASN A 33 -6.54 8.65 0.32
N LYS A 34 -7.01 9.08 -0.85
CA LYS A 34 -6.56 10.33 -1.49
C LYS A 34 -6.95 11.60 -0.76
N THR A 35 -7.94 11.57 0.12
CA THR A 35 -8.39 12.76 0.87
C THR A 35 -7.47 13.00 2.06
N THR A 36 -7.15 11.96 2.82
CA THR A 36 -6.28 12.02 4.00
C THR A 36 -4.80 11.81 3.68
N LYS A 37 -4.48 11.36 2.45
CA LYS A 37 -3.13 10.96 2.01
C LYS A 37 -2.53 9.83 2.84
N THR A 38 -3.37 8.91 3.31
CA THR A 38 -2.94 7.80 4.18
C THR A 38 -2.90 6.49 3.40
N LEU A 39 -1.79 5.77 3.52
CA LEU A 39 -1.64 4.37 3.07
C LEU A 39 -1.95 3.43 4.25
N THR A 40 -2.70 2.37 4.01
CA THR A 40 -2.96 1.30 4.98
C THR A 40 -2.57 -0.04 4.34
N ALA A 41 -1.77 -0.81 5.08
CA ALA A 41 -1.31 -2.15 4.73
C ALA A 41 -1.35 -3.01 6.00
N GLN A 42 -1.57 -4.31 5.86
CA GLN A 42 -1.50 -5.25 6.99
C GLN A 42 -0.07 -5.32 7.57
N GLU A 43 0.93 -5.37 6.69
CA GLU A 43 2.35 -5.40 7.03
C GLU A 43 3.14 -4.59 5.98
N LEU A 44 4.24 -3.97 6.42
CA LEU A 44 5.15 -3.22 5.55
C LEU A 44 6.59 -3.65 5.85
N GLU A 45 7.20 -4.35 4.92
CA GLU A 45 8.62 -4.69 4.93
C GLU A 45 9.40 -3.65 4.10
N VAL A 46 10.44 -3.07 4.69
CA VAL A 46 11.33 -2.10 4.03
C VAL A 46 12.76 -2.63 4.15
N THR A 47 13.43 -2.84 3.02
CA THR A 47 14.75 -3.50 2.98
C THR A 47 15.92 -2.58 3.33
N ASN A 48 15.71 -1.27 3.29
CA ASN A 48 16.71 -0.25 3.56
C ASN A 48 16.19 0.64 4.69
N ASP A 49 16.12 1.96 4.46
CA ASP A 49 15.68 2.92 5.47
C ASP A 49 14.18 3.22 5.35
N ALA A 50 13.46 3.06 6.46
CA ALA A 50 12.09 3.54 6.59
C ALA A 50 12.09 4.94 7.25
N ASN A 51 12.02 6.00 6.44
CA ASN A 51 11.79 7.34 6.96
C ASN A 51 10.29 7.55 7.22
N VAL A 52 9.82 7.12 8.39
CA VAL A 52 8.44 7.31 8.82
C VAL A 52 8.38 8.67 9.52
N GLY A 53 7.77 9.67 8.87
CA GLY A 53 7.85 11.09 9.27
C GLY A 53 7.45 11.41 10.72
N ALA A 54 7.60 12.68 11.09
CA ALA A 54 7.64 13.19 12.48
C ALA A 54 6.46 12.82 13.43
N THR A 55 5.37 12.22 12.94
CA THR A 55 4.19 11.84 13.73
C THR A 55 3.90 10.34 13.76
N CYS A 56 4.90 9.49 13.48
CA CYS A 56 4.72 8.04 13.59
C CYS A 56 4.53 7.59 15.05
N THR A 57 3.41 6.92 15.36
CA THR A 57 3.22 6.21 16.62
C THR A 57 3.61 4.74 16.44
N VAL A 58 4.86 4.38 16.78
CA VAL A 58 5.31 2.99 16.76
C VAL A 58 4.88 2.30 18.05
N LYS A 59 3.85 1.45 17.99
CA LYS A 59 3.35 0.73 19.17
C LYS A 59 4.33 -0.32 19.69
N ARG A 60 5.15 -0.91 18.81
CA ARG A 60 6.16 -1.92 19.14
C ARG A 60 7.31 -1.81 18.13
N LEU A 61 8.49 -1.39 18.57
CA LEU A 61 9.72 -1.51 17.79
C LEU A 61 10.45 -2.76 18.29
N LEU A 62 10.47 -3.83 17.48
CA LEU A 62 11.30 -5.00 17.74
C LEU A 62 12.68 -4.73 17.11
N ALA A 63 13.51 -3.96 17.81
CA ALA A 63 14.84 -3.59 17.32
C ALA A 63 15.77 -4.82 17.29
N GLY A 64 15.87 -5.47 16.15
CA GLY A 64 16.89 -6.52 15.89
C GLY A 64 18.27 -5.97 15.53
N GLY A 65 18.46 -4.65 15.48
CA GLY A 65 19.72 -4.07 15.01
C GLY A 65 19.72 -2.54 14.94
N VAL A 66 19.38 -1.86 16.04
CA VAL A 66 19.76 -0.43 16.14
C VAL A 66 21.27 -0.40 16.40
N THR A 67 22.04 -0.13 15.37
CA THR A 67 23.37 0.45 15.54
C THR A 67 23.16 1.94 15.80
N GLU A 68 23.43 2.36 17.03
CA GLU A 68 23.54 3.79 17.39
C GLU A 68 24.56 4.53 16.51
#